data_AF-E0NME2-F1
#
_entry.id   AF-E0NME2-F1
#
_cell.length_a   1.000
_cell.length_b   1.000
_cell.length_c   1.000
_cell.angle_alpha   90.00
_cell.angle_beta   90.00
_cell.angle_gamma   90.00
#
_symmetry.space_group_name_H-M   'P 1'
#
loop_
_entity.id
_entity.type
_entity.pdbx_description
1 polymer ?
#
loop_
_entity_poly.entity_id
_entity_poly.type
_entity_poly.pdbx_seq_one_letter_code
_entity_poly.pdbx_strand_id
1 'polypeptide(L)' 'MTKMAITIALAGNPNSGKPTLFNGLTGSNQYVGNWPGVTVEKKDW' A
#
# COMPACT_ATOMS: atom_id res chain seq x y z
N MET A 1 -26.27 -9.42 -6.82
CA MET A 1 -25.11 -9.34 -7.74
C MET A 1 -23.84 -9.33 -6.90
N THR A 2 -23.07 -10.41 -6.91
CA THR A 2 -21.83 -10.53 -6.13
C THR A 2 -20.72 -9.72 -6.81
N LYS A 3 -20.23 -8.68 -6.15
CA LYS A 3 -19.11 -7.86 -6.64
C LYS A 3 -17.82 -8.68 -6.56
N MET A 4 -17.29 -9.10 -7.70
CA MET A 4 -15.98 -9.75 -7.78
C MET A 4 -14.90 -8.72 -7.39
N ALA A 5 -14.20 -8.97 -6.28
CA ALA A 5 -13.08 -8.14 -5.85
C ALA A 5 -11.81 -8.57 -6.58
N ILE A 6 -11.17 -7.64 -7.28
CA ILE A 6 -9.88 -7.87 -7.97
C ILE A 6 -8.77 -7.43 -7.02
N THR A 7 -7.82 -8.33 -6.75
CA THR A 7 -6.64 -8.03 -5.92
C THR A 7 -5.45 -7.77 -6.82
N ILE A 8 -4.79 -6.62 -6.65
CA ILE A 8 -3.65 -6.18 -7.47
C ILE A 8 -2.50 -5.82 -6.52
N ALA A 9 -1.31 -6.36 -6.79
CA ALA A 9 -0.09 -6.00 -6.07
C ALA A 9 0.74 -4.98 -6.88
N LEU A 10 1.26 -3.95 -6.21
CA LEU A 10 2.15 -2.95 -6.81
C LEU A 10 3.59 -3.19 -6.33
N ALA A 11 4.49 -3.55 -7.26
CA ALA A 11 5.91 -3.82 -6.99
C ALA A 11 6.83 -3.00 -7.90
N GLY A 12 8.07 -2.77 -7.47
CA GLY A 12 9.10 -2.08 -8.25
C GLY A 12 10.18 -1.41 -7.40
N ASN A 13 11.21 -0.88 -8.05
CA ASN A 13 12.43 -0.39 -7.40
C ASN A 13 12.19 0.83 -6.51
N PRO A 14 12.98 1.05 -5.44
CA PRO A 14 12.92 2.25 -4.63
C PRO A 14 12.90 3.52 -5.49
N ASN A 15 12.12 4.52 -5.10
CA ASN A 15 11.98 5.80 -5.81
C ASN A 15 11.39 5.76 -7.24
N SER A 16 10.88 4.63 -7.73
CA SER A 16 10.23 4.53 -9.05
C SER A 16 8.78 5.05 -9.11
N GLY A 17 8.36 5.93 -8.19
CA GLY A 17 7.02 6.53 -8.22
C GLY A 17 5.85 5.62 -7.81
N LYS A 18 6.10 4.44 -7.23
CA LYS A 18 5.05 3.54 -6.72
C LYS A 18 4.07 4.22 -5.74
N PRO A 19 4.53 5.01 -4.75
CA PRO A 19 3.60 5.71 -3.86
C PRO A 19 2.72 6.72 -4.61
N THR A 20 3.27 7.40 -5.62
CA THR A 20 2.53 8.34 -6.47
C THR A 20 1.43 7.64 -7.25
N LEU A 21 1.73 6.48 -7.85
CA LEU A 21 0.74 5.68 -8.58
C LEU A 21 -0.32 5.11 -7.63
N PHE A 22 0.09 4.58 -6.47
CA PHE A 22 -0.82 4.06 -5.46
C PHE A 22 -1.81 5.14 -5.01
N ASN A 23 -1.31 6.31 -4.60
CA ASN A 23 -2.14 7.42 -4.14
C ASN A 23 -3.08 7.93 -5.23
N GLY A 24 -2.63 7.96 -6.49
CA GLY A 24 -3.47 8.34 -7.63
C GLY A 24 -4.62 7.35 -7.91
N LEU A 25 -4.41 6.06 -7.63
CA LEU A 25 -5.41 5.02 -7.85
C LEU A 25 -6.39 4.85 -6.66
N THR A 26 -5.90 5.00 -5.42
CA THR A 26 -6.71 4.78 -4.21
C THR A 26 -7.39 6.04 -3.68
N GLY A 27 -6.84 7.23 -3.95
CA GLY A 27 -7.29 8.48 -3.36
C GLY A 27 -7.39 8.36 -1.83
N SER A 28 -8.57 8.70 -1.28
CA SER A 28 -8.85 8.66 0.17
C SER A 28 -9.07 7.24 0.74
N ASN A 29 -9.26 6.22 -0.09
CA ASN A 29 -9.55 4.84 0.33
C ASN A 29 -8.28 4.01 0.54
N GLN A 30 -7.31 4.57 1.25
CA GLN A 30 -6.05 3.90 1.56
C GLN A 30 -6.04 3.43 3.02
N TYR A 31 -5.67 2.17 3.24
CA TYR A 31 -5.44 1.62 4.57
C TYR A 31 -3.96 1.28 4.71
N VAL A 32 -3.29 1.88 5.70
CA VAL A 32 -1.92 1.54 6.05
C VAL A 32 -1.97 0.48 7.15
N GLY A 33 -1.56 -0.73 6.82
CA GLY A 33 -1.45 -1.84 7.76
C GLY A 33 0.01 -2.25 7.93
N ASN A 34 0.33 -2.81 9.10
CA ASN A 34 1.62 -3.45 9.31
C ASN A 34 1.59 -4.86 8.71
N TRP A 35 2.71 -5.28 8.11
CA TRP A 35 2.87 -6.67 7.70
C TRP A 35 2.94 -7.56 8.95
N PRO A 36 2.22 -8.70 8.99
CA PRO A 36 2.30 -9.61 10.13
C PRO A 36 3.72 -10.17 10.24
N GLY A 37 4.35 -9.99 11.40
CA GLY A 37 5.67 -10.57 11.71
C GLY A 37 6.89 -9.71 11.39
N VAL A 38 6.73 -8.46 10.94
CA VAL A 38 7.84 -7.50 10.84
C VAL A 38 7.81 -6.53 12.03
N THR A 39 8.95 -6.31 12.66
CA THR A 39 9.11 -5.25 13.67
C THR A 39 8.96 -3.91 12.98
N VAL A 40 7.89 -3.19 13.29
CA VAL A 40 7.73 -1.78 12.95
C VAL A 40 8.95 -1.04 13.53
N GLU A 41 9.76 -0.40 12.68
CA GLU A 41 10.72 0.58 13.17
C GLU A 41 9.93 1.65 13.91
N LYS A 42 10.03 1.65 15.25
CA LYS A 42 9.65 2.80 16.06
C LYS A 42 10.60 3.92 15.68
N LYS A 43 10.12 4.86 14.87
CA LYS A 43 10.77 6.15 14.74
C LYS A 43 10.44 6.93 16.01
N ASP A 44 11.28 6.75 17.03
CA ASP A 44 11.28 7.60 18.22
C ASP A 44 11.74 9.01 17.80
N TRP A 45 10.99 10.02 18.24
CA TRP A 45 11.27 11.45 18.07
C TRP A 45 12.20 11.96 19.16
#